data_AF-A0A098GKD5-F1
#
_entry.id   AF-A0A098GKD5-F1
#
_cell.length_a   1.000
_cell.length_b   1.000
_cell.length_c   1.000
_cell.angle_alpha   90.00
_cell.angle_beta   90.00
_cell.angle_gamma   90.00
#
_symmetry.space_group_name_H-M   'P 1'
#
loop_
_entity.id
_entity.type
_entity.pdbx_description
1 polymer ?
#
loop_
_entity_poly.entity_id
_entity_poly.type
_entity_poly.pdbx_seq_one_letter_code
_entity_poly.pdbx_strand_id
1 'polypeptide(L)'
;MPSDNRKLGADTKRKGNQEYYVVAFVKNTNQENGSGHVSVSAIKRSPGRSKFNHLSFFPGPIGALVNQLTLGSVPTAGRFAESHHEDFEEADHVLVKKIEKTQYQEINNATNEFKEDVKNKSRLYAVFGATNPIAPCLTGALTFTWSSWKTQLNHKRLNCYPAPEDMCGVEVYDDETHVLASGFQPDNCTSSVTHVLNKGGFSLKNPVVPTFFTNKLTDEHGFERMDKEQFCSLFKK
;
A
#
# COMPACT_ATOMS: atom_id res chain seq x y z
N MET A 1 -59.57 -30.21 21.65
CA MET A 1 -58.80 -29.44 20.64
C MET A 1 -57.69 -28.70 21.36
N PRO A 2 -56.49 -28.59 20.75
CA PRO A 2 -55.22 -28.63 21.45
C PRO A 2 -54.71 -27.27 21.92
N SER A 3 -53.90 -27.33 22.99
CA SER A 3 -53.08 -26.26 23.55
C SER A 3 -52.00 -25.81 22.56
N ASP A 4 -52.08 -24.56 22.12
CA ASP A 4 -51.11 -23.98 21.19
C ASP A 4 -49.87 -23.50 21.96
N ASN A 5 -48.95 -24.46 22.20
CA ASN A 5 -47.64 -24.28 22.80
C ASN A 5 -46.68 -23.64 21.78
N ARG A 6 -46.81 -22.33 21.53
CA ARG A 6 -45.79 -21.60 20.76
C ARG A 6 -44.66 -21.15 21.68
N LYS A 7 -43.66 -22.03 21.80
CA LYS A 7 -42.28 -21.65 22.14
C LYS A 7 -41.80 -20.64 21.10
N LEU A 8 -41.88 -19.35 21.41
CA LEU A 8 -41.18 -18.30 20.68
C LEU A 8 -39.68 -18.40 21.02
N GLY A 9 -38.95 -18.89 20.03
CA GLY A 9 -37.50 -18.88 19.82
C GLY A 9 -36.63 -18.30 20.94
N ALA A 10 -35.92 -19.19 21.60
CA ALA A 10 -34.52 -18.93 21.96
C ALA A 10 -33.70 -18.63 20.69
N ASP A 11 -32.59 -17.93 20.86
CA ASP A 11 -31.55 -17.61 19.88
C ASP A 11 -31.73 -16.35 18.99
N THR A 12 -31.95 -15.21 19.63
CA THR A 12 -31.29 -13.97 19.18
C THR A 12 -30.00 -13.76 19.96
N LYS A 13 -28.93 -14.49 19.56
CA LYS A 13 -27.56 -14.10 19.89
C LYS A 13 -27.37 -12.66 19.40
N ARG A 14 -27.34 -11.70 20.33
CA ARG A 14 -26.92 -10.32 20.05
C ARG A 14 -25.54 -10.35 19.38
N LYS A 15 -25.49 -10.24 18.06
CA LYS A 15 -24.26 -9.91 17.32
C LYS A 15 -23.81 -8.57 17.88
N GLY A 16 -22.78 -8.56 18.73
CA GLY A 16 -22.20 -7.31 19.21
C GLY A 16 -21.84 -6.42 18.02
N ASN A 17 -22.18 -5.13 18.11
CA ASN A 17 -21.97 -4.17 17.04
C ASN A 17 -20.50 -4.19 16.61
N GLN A 18 -20.26 -4.53 15.35
CA GLN A 18 -18.92 -4.46 14.75
C GLN A 18 -18.64 -3.00 14.41
N GLU A 19 -17.48 -2.54 14.81
CA GLU A 19 -17.01 -1.18 14.50
C GLU A 19 -15.82 -1.26 13.55
N TYR A 20 -15.72 -0.28 12.66
CA TYR A 20 -14.66 -0.22 11.67
C TYR A 20 -13.91 1.09 11.82
N TYR A 21 -12.59 1.01 11.73
CA TYR A 21 -11.70 2.14 11.87
C TYR A 21 -10.66 2.11 10.77
N VAL A 22 -10.15 3.30 10.44
CA VAL A 22 -8.88 3.47 9.74
C VAL A 22 -7.94 4.22 10.67
N VAL A 23 -6.68 3.79 10.67
CA VAL A 23 -5.65 4.36 11.52
C VAL A 23 -4.43 4.65 10.67
N ALA A 24 -3.92 5.87 10.75
CA ALA A 24 -2.63 6.24 10.18
C ALA A 24 -1.59 6.36 11.30
N PHE A 25 -0.44 5.71 11.10
CA PHE A 25 0.73 5.84 11.97
C PHE A 25 1.71 6.76 11.25
N VAL A 26 2.04 7.90 11.86
CA VAL A 26 2.93 8.89 11.27
C VAL A 26 4.15 9.06 12.15
N LYS A 27 5.31 8.71 11.60
CA LYS A 27 6.63 9.05 12.12
C LYS A 27 7.12 10.29 11.39
N ASN A 28 7.35 11.36 12.13
CA ASN A 28 7.79 12.62 11.55
C ASN A 28 9.21 12.52 11.01
N THR A 29 9.47 13.30 9.95
CA THR A 29 10.84 13.50 9.47
C THR A 29 11.48 14.62 10.29
N ASN A 30 12.52 14.32 11.07
CA ASN A 30 13.33 15.34 11.76
C ASN A 30 14.77 14.82 11.99
N GLN A 31 15.66 15.67 12.52
CA GLN A 31 17.06 15.31 12.74
C GLN A 31 17.27 14.27 13.85
N GLU A 32 16.33 14.14 14.80
CA GLU A 32 16.43 13.22 15.95
C GLU A 32 15.85 11.83 15.65
N ASN A 33 14.77 11.76 14.87
CA ASN A 33 13.98 10.56 14.54
C ASN A 33 14.32 9.97 13.14
N GLY A 34 15.19 10.63 12.38
CA GLY A 34 15.66 10.17 11.07
C GLY A 34 14.61 10.32 9.95
N SER A 35 14.66 9.41 8.98
CA SER A 35 13.71 9.42 7.85
C SER A 35 12.29 9.15 8.36
N GLY A 36 11.36 10.07 8.08
CA GLY A 36 9.97 9.87 8.46
C GLY A 36 9.32 8.74 7.68
N HIS A 37 8.20 8.26 8.21
CA HIS A 37 7.44 7.15 7.64
C HIS A 37 5.95 7.33 7.89
N VAL A 38 5.14 6.78 7.01
CA VAL A 38 3.69 6.72 7.20
C VAL A 38 3.16 5.37 6.76
N SER A 39 2.24 4.85 7.55
CA SER A 39 1.54 3.60 7.27
C SER A 39 0.09 3.70 7.68
N VAL A 40 -0.72 2.76 7.19
CA VAL A 40 -2.16 2.75 7.44
C VAL A 40 -2.65 1.37 7.83
N SER A 41 -3.61 1.31 8.75
CA SER A 41 -4.30 0.09 9.15
C SER A 41 -5.81 0.27 9.04
N ALA A 42 -6.47 -0.65 8.33
CA ALA A 42 -7.90 -0.87 8.46
C ALA A 42 -8.16 -1.83 9.62
N ILE A 43 -8.99 -1.41 10.57
CA ILE A 43 -9.28 -2.19 11.79
C ILE A 43 -10.76 -2.57 11.80
N LYS A 44 -11.03 -3.87 11.93
CA LYS A 44 -12.34 -4.39 12.29
C LYS A 44 -12.35 -4.79 13.76
N ARG A 45 -13.10 -4.04 14.55
CA ARG A 45 -13.28 -4.28 15.98
C ARG A 45 -14.54 -5.11 16.22
N SER A 46 -14.41 -6.14 17.05
CA SER A 46 -15.52 -6.94 17.57
C SER A 46 -15.36 -7.07 19.09
N PRO A 47 -16.41 -7.46 19.84
CA PRO A 47 -16.27 -7.67 21.28
C PRO A 47 -15.09 -8.60 21.60
N GLY A 48 -14.11 -8.08 22.35
CA GLY A 48 -12.94 -8.82 22.82
C GLY A 48 -11.83 -9.09 21.78
N ARG A 49 -11.92 -8.57 20.54
CA ARG A 49 -10.86 -8.77 19.52
C ARG A 49 -10.82 -7.69 18.45
N SER A 50 -9.65 -7.44 17.90
CA SER A 50 -9.45 -6.52 16.76
C SER A 50 -8.69 -7.23 15.65
N LYS A 51 -9.15 -7.08 14.41
CA LYS A 51 -8.42 -7.56 13.23
C LYS A 51 -7.88 -6.38 12.45
N PHE A 52 -6.61 -6.45 12.12
CA PHE A 52 -5.88 -5.42 11.40
C PHE A 52 -5.55 -5.91 9.99
N ASN A 53 -5.75 -5.05 9.00
CA ASN A 53 -5.08 -5.15 7.72
C ASN A 53 -4.20 -3.93 7.56
N HIS A 54 -2.89 -4.14 7.54
CA HIS A 54 -1.90 -3.11 7.66
C HIS A 54 -1.12 -2.95 6.35
N LEU A 55 -0.89 -1.72 5.93
CA LEU A 55 -0.03 -1.34 4.81
C LEU A 55 1.05 -0.40 5.31
N SER A 56 2.29 -0.88 5.26
CA SER A 56 3.50 -0.12 5.56
C SER A 56 4.53 -0.46 4.51
N PHE A 57 4.81 0.47 3.59
CA PHE A 57 5.61 0.20 2.40
C PHE A 57 6.98 0.88 2.51
N PHE A 58 8.04 0.09 2.41
CA PHE A 58 9.43 0.55 2.60
C PHE A 58 10.38 -0.20 1.64
N PRO A 59 11.62 0.28 1.43
CA PRO A 59 12.53 -0.38 0.51
C PRO A 59 13.00 -1.71 1.08
N GLY A 60 13.11 -2.75 0.25
CA GLY A 60 13.76 -4.00 0.67
C GLY A 60 15.23 -3.78 1.05
N PRO A 61 15.90 -4.72 1.76
CA PRO A 61 17.25 -4.52 2.29
C PRO A 61 18.28 -4.05 1.25
N ILE A 62 18.30 -4.70 0.08
CA ILE A 62 19.16 -4.30 -1.05
C ILE A 62 18.74 -2.93 -1.60
N GLY A 63 17.43 -2.70 -1.70
CA GLY A 63 16.88 -1.43 -2.16
C GLY A 63 17.18 -0.26 -1.22
N ALA A 64 17.25 -0.50 0.09
CA ALA A 64 17.60 0.51 1.08
C ALA A 64 19.04 0.99 0.88
N LEU A 65 19.98 0.06 0.63
CA LEU A 65 21.37 0.40 0.31
C LEU A 65 21.48 1.18 -1.00
N VAL A 66 20.82 0.70 -2.06
CA VAL A 66 20.80 1.39 -3.36
C VAL A 66 20.20 2.78 -3.23
N ASN A 67 19.09 2.93 -2.50
CA ASN A 67 18.48 4.22 -2.26
C ASN A 67 19.39 5.15 -1.45
N GLN A 68 20.12 4.67 -0.44
CA GLN A 68 21.09 5.52 0.25
C GLN A 68 22.19 6.04 -0.69
N LEU A 69 22.76 5.16 -1.52
CA LEU A 69 23.83 5.53 -2.46
C LEU A 69 23.34 6.43 -3.60
N THR A 70 22.07 6.32 -3.99
CA THR A 70 21.49 7.04 -5.13
C THR A 70 20.56 8.17 -4.69
N LEU A 71 20.61 8.54 -3.41
CA LEU A 71 19.73 9.56 -2.82
C LEU A 71 18.25 9.32 -3.13
N GLY A 72 17.81 8.05 -3.09
CA GLY A 72 16.43 7.66 -3.28
C GLY A 72 15.93 7.72 -4.73
N SER A 73 16.85 7.82 -5.71
CA SER A 73 16.51 8.05 -7.12
C SER A 73 16.22 6.79 -7.92
N VAL A 74 16.69 5.64 -7.45
CA VAL A 74 16.54 4.37 -8.16
C VAL A 74 15.34 3.61 -7.60
N PRO A 75 14.31 3.31 -8.41
CA PRO A 75 13.24 2.41 -8.02
C PRO A 75 13.79 1.03 -7.68
N THR A 76 13.36 0.47 -6.55
CA THR A 76 13.84 -0.80 -6.00
C THR A 76 12.67 -1.69 -5.60
N ALA A 77 12.93 -2.98 -5.39
CA ALA A 77 11.90 -3.85 -4.83
C ALA A 77 11.54 -3.37 -3.41
N GLY A 78 10.27 -3.05 -3.20
CA GLY A 78 9.74 -2.71 -1.88
C GLY A 78 9.34 -3.95 -1.08
N ARG A 79 9.08 -3.74 0.21
CA ARG A 79 8.57 -4.73 1.15
C ARG A 79 7.49 -4.11 2.03
N PHE A 80 6.75 -4.99 2.71
CA PHE A 80 5.74 -4.59 3.67
C PHE A 80 6.11 -5.02 5.08
N ALA A 81 5.71 -4.22 6.08
CA ALA A 81 5.82 -4.65 7.48
C ALA A 81 4.87 -5.84 7.72
N GLU A 82 5.34 -6.83 8.48
CA GLU A 82 4.54 -8.01 8.81
C GLU A 82 3.37 -7.67 9.73
N SER A 83 3.52 -6.62 10.56
CA SER A 83 2.50 -6.18 11.50
C SER A 83 2.59 -4.67 11.75
N HIS A 84 1.54 -4.11 12.34
CA HIS A 84 1.45 -2.68 12.67
C HIS A 84 2.21 -2.29 13.96
N HIS A 85 2.83 -3.24 14.68
CA HIS A 85 3.38 -2.97 16.01
C HIS A 85 4.57 -2.02 15.97
N GLU A 86 5.53 -2.26 15.09
CA GLU A 86 6.73 -1.43 14.95
C GLU A 86 6.34 0.00 14.55
N ASP A 87 5.47 0.14 13.54
CA ASP A 87 4.96 1.45 13.13
C ASP A 87 4.19 2.18 14.24
N PHE A 88 3.44 1.45 15.07
CA PHE A 88 2.76 2.02 16.24
C PHE A 88 3.75 2.47 17.32
N GLU A 89 4.79 1.67 17.58
CA GLU A 89 5.84 1.98 18.55
C GLU A 89 6.65 3.20 18.11
N GLU A 90 6.98 3.31 16.83
CA GLU A 90 7.77 4.42 16.28
C GLU A 90 6.96 5.68 15.93
N ALA A 91 5.63 5.58 15.84
CA ALA A 91 4.81 6.73 15.46
C ALA A 91 4.87 7.87 16.49
N ASP A 92 5.05 9.09 15.98
CA ASP A 92 4.86 10.34 16.73
C ASP A 92 3.36 10.70 16.84
N HIS A 93 2.59 10.29 15.83
CA HIS A 93 1.14 10.50 15.77
C HIS A 93 0.42 9.20 15.39
N VAL A 94 -0.58 8.84 16.20
CA VAL A 94 -1.56 7.80 15.88
C VAL A 94 -2.87 8.51 15.58
N LEU A 95 -3.29 8.49 14.33
CA LEU A 95 -4.46 9.22 13.84
C LEU A 95 -5.56 8.23 13.53
N VAL A 96 -6.70 8.33 14.19
CA VAL A 96 -7.77 7.34 14.15
C VAL A 96 -9.05 7.97 13.64
N LYS A 97 -9.76 7.26 12.77
CA LYS A 97 -11.11 7.64 12.35
C LYS A 97 -12.02 6.42 12.32
N LYS A 98 -13.20 6.54 12.94
CA LYS A 98 -14.28 5.56 12.77
C LYS A 98 -14.90 5.72 11.37
N ILE A 99 -15.09 4.61 10.69
CA ILE A 99 -15.55 4.58 9.29
C ILE A 99 -16.71 3.61 9.11
N GLU A 100 -17.38 3.73 7.97
CA GLU A 100 -18.40 2.78 7.58
C GLU A 100 -17.81 1.46 7.10
N LYS A 101 -18.63 0.41 7.11
CA LYS A 101 -18.24 -0.92 6.64
C LYS A 101 -17.82 -0.91 5.17
N THR A 102 -18.49 -0.12 4.34
CA THR A 102 -18.21 0.05 2.91
C THR A 102 -16.82 0.61 2.69
N GLN A 103 -16.51 1.75 3.34
CA GLN A 103 -15.17 2.34 3.32
C GLN A 103 -14.09 1.37 3.81
N TYR A 104 -14.36 0.62 4.88
CA TYR A 104 -13.44 -0.41 5.38
C TYR A 104 -13.16 -1.51 4.34
N GLN A 105 -14.17 -1.93 3.57
CA GLN A 105 -14.00 -2.92 2.52
C GLN A 105 -13.17 -2.37 1.36
N GLU A 106 -13.41 -1.12 0.96
CA GLU A 106 -12.64 -0.45 -0.09
C GLU A 106 -11.16 -0.30 0.28
N ILE A 107 -10.88 0.17 1.50
CA ILE A 107 -9.51 0.31 2.03
C ILE A 107 -8.81 -1.05 2.09
N ASN A 108 -9.51 -2.10 2.53
CA ASN A 108 -8.94 -3.45 2.56
C ASN A 108 -8.63 -4.00 1.17
N ASN A 109 -9.55 -3.82 0.23
CA ASN A 109 -9.37 -4.27 -1.14
C ASN A 109 -8.18 -3.54 -1.77
N ALA A 110 -8.11 -2.21 -1.62
CA ALA A 110 -6.99 -1.41 -2.11
C ALA A 110 -5.66 -1.79 -1.45
N THR A 111 -5.65 -2.10 -0.15
CA THR A 111 -4.46 -2.60 0.55
C THR A 111 -3.96 -3.92 -0.04
N ASN A 112 -4.88 -4.87 -0.31
CA ASN A 112 -4.52 -6.16 -0.87
C ASN A 112 -4.11 -6.06 -2.34
N GLU A 113 -4.80 -5.23 -3.13
CA GLU A 113 -4.47 -4.91 -4.52
C GLU A 113 -3.05 -4.34 -4.60
N PHE A 114 -2.73 -3.33 -3.77
CA PHE A 114 -1.39 -2.74 -3.73
C PHE A 114 -0.30 -3.77 -3.35
N LYS A 115 -0.60 -4.69 -2.41
CA LYS A 115 0.34 -5.75 -2.03
C LYS A 115 0.60 -6.73 -3.17
N GLU A 116 -0.44 -7.14 -3.90
CA GLU A 116 -0.28 -8.00 -5.06
C GLU A 116 0.43 -7.27 -6.21
N ASP A 117 0.19 -5.99 -6.42
CA ASP A 117 0.93 -5.16 -7.39
C ASP A 117 2.44 -5.14 -7.10
N VAL A 118 2.83 -4.89 -5.85
CA VAL A 118 4.24 -4.92 -5.44
C VAL A 118 4.85 -6.31 -5.63
N LYS A 119 4.11 -7.37 -5.28
CA LYS A 119 4.55 -8.76 -5.47
C LYS A 119 4.71 -9.13 -6.94
N ASN A 120 3.82 -8.64 -7.80
CA ASN A 120 3.89 -8.77 -9.25
C ASN A 120 4.91 -7.82 -9.89
N LYS A 121 5.62 -7.03 -9.07
CA LYS A 121 6.59 -6.02 -9.48
C LYS A 121 6.01 -4.93 -10.38
N SER A 122 4.69 -4.71 -10.40
CA SER A 122 4.11 -3.56 -11.11
C SER A 122 4.35 -2.24 -10.36
N ARG A 123 4.56 -2.31 -9.04
CA ARG A 123 4.92 -1.19 -8.18
C ARG A 123 6.28 -1.39 -7.51
N LEU A 124 7.13 -0.37 -7.59
CA LEU A 124 8.48 -0.35 -7.02
C LEU A 124 8.61 0.75 -5.96
N TYR A 125 9.50 0.57 -4.99
CA TYR A 125 9.79 1.58 -3.98
C TYR A 125 10.84 2.57 -4.46
N ALA A 126 10.55 3.87 -4.40
CA ALA A 126 11.51 4.96 -4.60
C ALA A 126 11.20 6.10 -3.62
N VAL A 127 12.17 6.59 -2.84
CA VAL A 127 11.94 7.56 -1.74
C VAL A 127 11.16 8.79 -2.20
N PHE A 128 11.50 9.33 -3.36
CA PHE A 128 10.87 10.51 -3.95
C PHE A 128 9.74 10.18 -4.95
N GLY A 129 9.35 8.90 -5.05
CA GLY A 129 8.30 8.43 -5.96
C GLY A 129 8.49 8.96 -7.39
N ALA A 130 7.40 9.42 -8.00
CA ALA A 130 7.39 10.03 -9.34
C ALA A 130 7.91 11.48 -9.39
N THR A 131 8.20 12.11 -8.24
CA THR A 131 8.64 13.53 -8.20
C THR A 131 10.13 13.72 -8.44
N ASN A 132 10.92 12.64 -8.40
CA ASN A 132 12.32 12.68 -8.82
C ASN A 132 12.39 12.57 -10.35
N PRO A 133 12.96 13.56 -11.07
CA PRO A 133 13.02 13.53 -12.54
C PRO A 133 13.82 12.34 -13.10
N ILE A 134 14.69 11.73 -12.30
CA ILE A 134 15.48 10.55 -12.68
C ILE A 134 14.63 9.26 -12.60
N ALA A 135 13.68 9.21 -11.67
CA ALA A 135 12.87 8.02 -11.44
C ALA A 135 12.04 7.62 -12.68
N PRO A 136 11.32 8.52 -13.39
CA PRO A 136 10.65 8.21 -14.65
C PRO A 136 11.58 7.69 -15.75
N CYS A 137 12.78 8.25 -15.89
CA CYS A 137 13.76 7.79 -16.88
C CYS A 137 14.21 6.35 -16.60
N LEU A 138 14.55 6.05 -15.34
CA LEU A 138 14.94 4.69 -14.93
C LEU A 138 13.76 3.71 -15.02
N THR A 139 12.58 4.15 -14.64
CA THR A 139 11.33 3.37 -14.76
C THR A 139 11.02 3.05 -16.22
N GLY A 140 11.24 4.02 -17.12
CA GLY A 140 11.13 3.83 -18.57
C GLY A 140 12.15 2.84 -19.10
N ALA A 141 13.42 2.95 -18.69
CA ALA A 141 14.47 2.00 -19.05
C ALA A 141 14.16 0.57 -18.57
N LEU A 142 13.70 0.41 -17.32
CA LEU A 142 13.25 -0.88 -16.78
C LEU A 142 12.04 -1.43 -17.54
N THR A 143 11.08 -0.57 -17.88
CA THR A 143 9.89 -0.96 -18.65
C THR A 143 10.29 -1.43 -20.05
N PHE A 144 11.20 -0.72 -20.70
CA PHE A 144 11.72 -1.07 -22.02
C PHE A 144 12.43 -2.42 -22.00
N THR A 145 13.37 -2.63 -21.08
CA THR A 145 14.10 -3.90 -20.96
C THR A 145 13.17 -5.07 -20.64
N TRP A 146 12.19 -4.86 -19.76
CA TRP A 146 11.22 -5.89 -19.41
C TRP A 146 10.25 -6.21 -20.56
N SER A 147 9.81 -5.20 -21.31
CA SER A 147 8.96 -5.37 -22.49
C SER A 147 9.70 -6.13 -23.59
N SER A 148 10.97 -5.79 -23.84
CA SER A 148 11.80 -6.52 -24.80
C SER A 148 12.01 -7.96 -24.35
N TRP A 149 12.38 -8.22 -23.09
CA TRP A 149 12.52 -9.59 -22.60
C TRP A 149 11.23 -10.42 -22.72
N LYS A 150 10.07 -9.84 -22.42
CA LYS A 150 8.77 -10.51 -22.59
C LYS A 150 8.45 -10.77 -24.06
N THR A 151 8.80 -9.85 -24.94
CA THR A 151 8.63 -9.99 -26.38
C THR A 151 9.50 -11.14 -26.90
N GLN A 152 10.76 -11.23 -26.48
CA GLN A 152 11.64 -12.36 -26.81
C GLN A 152 11.06 -13.70 -26.36
N LEU A 153 10.55 -13.76 -25.12
CA LEU A 153 9.92 -14.97 -24.60
C LEU A 153 8.65 -15.33 -25.35
N ASN A 154 7.80 -14.36 -25.66
CA ASN A 154 6.55 -14.59 -26.38
C ASN A 154 6.82 -15.04 -27.82
N HIS A 155 7.76 -14.40 -28.51
CA HIS A 155 8.20 -14.80 -29.85
C HIS A 155 8.77 -16.22 -29.83
N LYS A 156 9.69 -16.54 -28.90
CA LYS A 156 10.23 -17.90 -28.76
C LYS A 156 9.15 -18.93 -28.49
N ARG A 157 8.12 -18.58 -27.70
CA ARG A 157 6.99 -19.46 -27.40
C ARG A 157 6.12 -19.71 -28.64
N LEU A 158 5.85 -18.69 -29.45
CA LEU A 158 5.00 -18.78 -30.63
C LEU A 158 5.70 -19.43 -31.83
N ASN A 159 7.00 -19.13 -32.00
CA ASN A 159 7.74 -19.45 -33.22
C ASN A 159 8.82 -20.52 -33.00
N CYS A 160 9.08 -20.96 -31.77
CA CYS A 160 10.10 -21.97 -31.39
C CYS A 160 11.57 -21.58 -31.66
N TYR A 161 11.85 -20.33 -32.04
CA TYR A 161 13.21 -19.78 -32.20
C TYR A 161 13.28 -18.35 -31.64
N PRO A 162 14.47 -17.86 -31.21
CA PRO A 162 14.62 -16.51 -30.67
C PRO A 162 14.28 -15.45 -31.72
N ALA A 163 13.74 -14.31 -31.27
CA ALA A 163 13.53 -13.16 -32.15
C ALA A 163 14.90 -12.69 -32.68
N PRO A 164 15.05 -12.43 -33.99
CA PRO A 164 16.27 -11.81 -34.48
C PRO A 164 16.41 -10.38 -33.91
N GLU A 165 17.62 -9.97 -33.56
CA GLU A 165 17.90 -8.71 -32.85
C GLU A 165 18.53 -7.68 -33.81
N ASP A 166 18.35 -6.38 -33.57
CA ASP A 166 19.19 -5.35 -34.20
C ASP A 166 20.61 -5.33 -33.60
N MET A 167 21.47 -4.46 -34.13
CA MET A 167 22.86 -4.34 -33.65
C MET A 167 22.99 -3.84 -32.20
N CYS A 168 21.90 -3.40 -31.58
CA CYS A 168 21.82 -2.92 -30.20
C CYS A 168 21.09 -3.92 -29.28
N GLY A 169 20.69 -5.10 -29.76
CA GLY A 169 19.93 -6.08 -29.00
C GLY A 169 18.43 -5.74 -28.84
N VAL A 170 17.93 -4.78 -29.63
CA VAL A 170 16.53 -4.36 -29.65
C VAL A 170 15.81 -5.13 -30.76
N GLU A 171 14.65 -5.68 -30.45
CA GLU A 171 13.84 -6.43 -31.40
C GLU A 171 13.16 -5.49 -32.39
N VAL A 172 13.26 -5.81 -33.69
CA VAL A 172 12.71 -4.97 -34.77
C VAL A 172 11.78 -5.83 -35.62
N TYR A 173 10.52 -5.98 -35.19
CA TYR A 173 9.45 -6.55 -36.00
C TYR A 173 8.22 -5.67 -35.94
N ASP A 174 7.50 -5.61 -37.06
CA ASP A 174 6.20 -4.95 -37.20
C ASP A 174 5.11 -6.03 -37.14
N ASP A 175 4.98 -6.72 -35.99
CA ASP A 175 3.97 -7.78 -35.80
C ASP A 175 3.28 -7.73 -34.41
N GLU A 176 2.20 -8.51 -34.24
CA GLU A 176 1.40 -8.57 -33.00
C GLU A 176 2.14 -9.21 -31.81
N THR A 177 3.42 -9.62 -31.96
CA THR A 177 4.16 -10.27 -30.88
C THR A 177 4.77 -9.31 -29.87
N HIS A 178 4.81 -8.00 -30.19
CA HIS A 178 5.25 -6.95 -29.29
C HIS A 178 4.41 -6.91 -28.00
N VAL A 179 5.03 -7.30 -26.89
CA VAL A 179 4.41 -7.23 -25.57
C VAL A 179 4.80 -5.91 -24.92
N LEU A 180 3.90 -4.93 -24.96
CA LEU A 180 4.01 -3.76 -24.10
C LEU A 180 3.76 -4.19 -22.65
N ALA A 181 4.81 -4.26 -21.83
CA ALA A 181 4.62 -4.43 -20.41
C ALA A 181 3.93 -3.18 -19.85
N SER A 182 2.93 -3.37 -18.98
CA SER A 182 2.43 -2.27 -18.16
C SER A 182 3.61 -1.68 -17.40
N GLY A 183 3.87 -0.39 -17.61
CA GLY A 183 5.02 0.29 -17.02
C GLY A 183 5.09 0.13 -15.51
N PHE A 184 6.32 0.08 -15.00
CA PHE A 184 6.55 0.09 -13.56
C PHE A 184 6.03 1.41 -12.97
N GLN A 185 5.40 1.37 -11.80
CA GLN A 185 5.00 2.58 -11.08
C GLN A 185 5.88 2.76 -9.83
N PRO A 186 6.67 3.85 -9.74
CA PRO A 186 7.41 4.15 -8.53
C PRO A 186 6.47 4.75 -7.48
N ASP A 187 6.45 4.11 -6.30
CA ASP A 187 5.69 4.51 -5.13
C ASP A 187 6.63 4.65 -3.91
N ASN A 188 6.18 5.36 -2.88
CA ASN A 188 6.84 5.44 -1.58
C ASN A 188 5.82 5.21 -0.46
N CYS A 189 6.24 5.38 0.80
CA CYS A 189 5.34 5.22 1.94
C CYS A 189 4.12 6.17 1.83
N THR A 190 4.34 7.43 1.45
CA THR A 190 3.26 8.43 1.34
C THR A 190 2.29 8.12 0.21
N SER A 191 2.77 7.81 -0.99
CA SER A 191 1.94 7.52 -2.16
C SER A 191 1.14 6.24 -1.98
N SER A 192 1.71 5.23 -1.30
CA SER A 192 1.01 3.98 -0.99
C SER A 192 -0.16 4.21 -0.03
N VAL A 193 0.03 5.02 1.02
CA VAL A 193 -1.03 5.39 1.97
C VAL A 193 -2.07 6.27 1.29
N THR A 194 -1.66 7.24 0.48
CA THR A 194 -2.58 8.07 -0.32
C THR A 194 -3.43 7.22 -1.26
N HIS A 195 -2.84 6.23 -1.95
CA HIS A 195 -3.57 5.33 -2.84
C HIS A 195 -4.69 4.60 -2.08
N VAL A 196 -4.36 3.99 -0.93
CA VAL A 196 -5.33 3.26 -0.12
C VAL A 196 -6.41 4.17 0.46
N LEU A 197 -6.04 5.33 1.01
CA LEU A 197 -6.99 6.25 1.62
C LEU A 197 -7.92 6.91 0.58
N ASN A 198 -7.42 7.25 -0.61
CA ASN A 198 -8.23 7.76 -1.71
C ASN A 198 -9.30 6.75 -2.13
N LYS A 199 -8.96 5.46 -2.20
CA LYS A 199 -9.93 4.40 -2.50
C LYS A 199 -11.01 4.26 -1.44
N GLY A 200 -10.73 4.61 -0.18
CA GLY A 200 -11.70 4.67 0.92
C GLY A 200 -12.50 5.97 1.02
N GLY A 201 -12.36 6.88 0.05
CA GLY A 201 -13.09 8.15 -0.01
C GLY A 201 -12.41 9.34 0.67
N PHE A 202 -11.15 9.21 1.12
CA PHE A 202 -10.38 10.33 1.68
C PHE A 202 -9.55 10.99 0.57
N SER A 203 -10.11 12.03 -0.06
CA SER A 203 -9.46 12.74 -1.18
C SER A 203 -8.18 13.47 -0.75
N LEU A 204 -7.06 12.75 -0.80
CA LEU A 204 -5.73 13.17 -0.40
C LEU A 204 -4.84 13.37 -1.64
N LYS A 205 -4.16 14.51 -1.68
CA LYS A 205 -3.00 14.69 -2.55
C LYS A 205 -1.80 14.04 -1.88
N ASN A 206 -1.03 13.27 -2.63
CA ASN A 206 0.17 12.61 -2.12
C ASN A 206 1.19 13.63 -1.60
N PRO A 207 1.45 13.70 -0.28
CA PRO A 207 2.49 14.58 0.23
C PRO A 207 3.87 13.96 -0.01
N VAL A 208 4.86 14.79 -0.29
CA VAL A 208 6.25 14.34 -0.43
C VAL A 208 6.86 13.96 0.94
N VAL A 209 6.40 14.61 2.02
CA VAL A 209 6.91 14.41 3.38
C VAL A 209 5.82 13.82 4.28
N PRO A 210 6.09 12.73 5.02
CA PRO A 210 5.12 12.06 5.90
C PRO A 210 4.44 12.98 6.92
N THR A 211 5.17 13.93 7.51
CA THR A 211 4.63 14.89 8.50
C THR A 211 3.42 15.68 8.02
N PHE A 212 3.28 15.90 6.70
CA PHE A 212 2.12 16.61 6.15
C PHE A 212 0.82 15.81 6.17
N PHE A 213 0.88 14.48 6.37
CA PHE A 213 -0.34 13.68 6.57
C PHE A 213 -1.09 14.10 7.82
N THR A 214 -0.40 14.50 8.88
CA THR A 214 -1.05 14.83 10.16
C THR A 214 -2.09 15.91 9.96
N ASN A 215 -1.70 17.08 9.45
CA ASN A 215 -2.61 18.20 9.22
C ASN A 215 -3.69 17.86 8.19
N LYS A 216 -3.33 17.15 7.11
CA LYS A 216 -4.31 16.75 6.09
C LYS A 216 -5.40 15.82 6.63
N LEU A 217 -5.01 14.84 7.44
CA LEU A 217 -5.95 13.88 7.99
C LEU A 217 -6.81 14.50 9.10
N THR A 218 -6.24 15.33 9.96
CA THR A 218 -6.99 15.99 11.04
C THR A 218 -7.93 17.06 10.51
N ASP A 219 -7.42 17.97 9.67
CA ASP A 219 -8.12 19.21 9.35
C ASP A 219 -9.14 19.01 8.22
N GLU A 220 -8.85 18.14 7.25
CA GLU A 220 -9.69 17.95 6.05
C GLU A 220 -10.51 16.65 6.09
N HIS A 221 -10.05 15.66 6.86
CA HIS A 221 -10.67 14.34 6.88
C HIS A 221 -11.16 13.89 8.25
N GLY A 222 -11.07 14.73 9.30
CA GLY A 222 -11.65 14.46 10.61
C GLY A 222 -11.09 13.21 11.29
N PHE A 223 -9.80 12.94 11.10
CA PHE A 223 -9.07 11.99 11.93
C PHE A 223 -8.76 12.66 13.27
N GLU A 224 -8.84 11.88 14.34
CA GLU A 224 -8.52 12.33 15.69
C GLU A 224 -7.17 11.75 16.12
N ARG A 225 -6.34 12.56 16.77
CA ARG A 225 -5.13 12.05 17.41
C ARG A 225 -5.53 11.21 18.62
N MET A 226 -5.00 10.00 18.70
CA MET A 226 -5.24 9.07 19.78
C MET A 226 -3.91 8.78 20.49
N ASP A 227 -3.91 8.82 21.82
CA ASP A 227 -2.73 8.44 22.59
C ASP A 227 -2.48 6.93 22.50
N LYS A 228 -1.21 6.51 22.59
CA LYS A 228 -0.82 5.10 22.49
C LYS A 228 -1.50 4.23 23.55
N GLU A 229 -1.66 4.73 24.77
CA GLU A 229 -2.38 4.03 25.84
C GLU A 229 -3.87 3.84 25.50
N GLN A 230 -4.51 4.88 25.00
CA GLN A 230 -5.91 4.83 24.57
C GLN A 230 -6.09 3.84 23.41
N PHE A 231 -5.17 3.86 22.44
CA PHE A 231 -5.16 2.92 21.31
C PHE A 231 -5.10 1.46 21.79
N CYS A 232 -4.15 1.14 22.67
CA CYS A 232 -4.00 -0.20 23.25
C CYS A 232 -5.25 -0.63 24.04
N SER A 233 -5.89 0.30 24.75
CA SER A 233 -7.11 0.02 25.51
C SER A 233 -8.29 -0.31 24.59
N LEU A 234 -8.38 0.38 23.44
CA LEU A 234 -9.50 0.30 22.51
C LEU A 234 -9.38 -0.89 21.56
N PHE A 235 -8.17 -1.14 21.05
CA PHE A 235 -7.86 -2.16 20.06
C PHE A 235 -7.05 -3.30 20.67
N LYS A 236 -7.76 -4.16 21.42
CA LYS A 236 -7.16 -5.38 21.99
C LYS A 236 -6.84 -6.40 20.89
N LYS A 237 -5.71 -7.09 21.04
CA LYS A 237 -5.34 -8.28 20.23
C LYS A 237 -6.40 -9.36 20.33
#